data_AF-A0AA40HAM9-F1
#
_entry.id   AF-A0AA40HAM9-F1
#
_cell.length_a   1.000
_cell.length_b   1.000
_cell.length_c   1.000
_cell.angle_alpha   90.00
_cell.angle_beta   90.00
_cell.angle_gamma   90.00
#
_symmetry.space_group_name_H-M   'P 1'
#
loop_
_entity.id
_entity.type
_entity.pdbx_description
1 polymer ?
#
loop_
_entity_poly.entity_id
_entity_poly.type
_entity_poly.pdbx_seq_one_letter_code
_entity_poly.pdbx_strand_id
1 'polypeptide(L)'
;MQLDSTSRLDYVPHQAPPRAAPIRPASQRREKGPFQGRSATQEDFPEWEAYRPRAPVKPQQQMPVLSSGTFDGVSTFQSHYVPHELVPTASCKPVQAPVHSSSPFQDETSYSTEFAPKKQEVCPASYPSPRGTSSKLPTPGATSSSARSRPSSSSRQAS
;
A
#
# COMPACT_ATOMS: atom_id res chain seq x y z
N MET A 1 -68.68 130.39 -32.98
CA MET A 1 -67.26 130.19 -32.60
C MET A 1 -66.84 128.82 -33.09
N GLN A 2 -65.73 128.71 -33.83
CA GLN A 2 -65.16 127.43 -34.28
C GLN A 2 -64.33 126.84 -33.13
N LEU A 3 -64.63 125.61 -32.70
CA LEU A 3 -64.02 124.91 -31.55
C LEU A 3 -63.06 123.79 -32.02
N ASP A 4 -62.17 124.07 -32.96
CA ASP A 4 -61.14 123.11 -33.34
C ASP A 4 -59.85 123.40 -32.54
N SER A 5 -59.53 122.51 -31.61
CA SER A 5 -58.31 122.57 -30.81
C SER A 5 -57.08 122.29 -31.68
N THR A 6 -55.98 123.00 -31.43
CA THR A 6 -54.70 122.82 -32.14
C THR A 6 -54.25 121.36 -32.15
N SER A 7 -54.48 120.61 -31.05
CA SER A 7 -54.18 119.19 -30.96
C SER A 7 -54.85 118.35 -32.06
N ARG A 8 -56.09 118.67 -32.44
CA ARG A 8 -56.84 117.93 -33.47
C ARG A 8 -56.31 118.23 -34.86
N LEU A 9 -55.75 119.42 -35.07
CA LEU A 9 -55.14 119.82 -36.34
C LEU A 9 -53.73 119.25 -36.50
N ASP A 10 -52.96 119.17 -35.40
CA ASP A 10 -51.57 118.73 -35.43
C ASP A 10 -51.41 117.20 -35.50
N TYR A 11 -52.36 116.44 -34.93
CA TYR A 11 -52.30 114.97 -34.88
C TYR A 11 -53.29 114.32 -35.85
N VAL A 12 -52.92 114.30 -37.14
CA VAL A 12 -53.67 113.60 -38.19
C VAL A 12 -53.03 112.24 -38.48
N PRO A 13 -53.80 111.16 -38.66
CA PRO A 13 -53.24 109.87 -39.04
C PRO A 13 -52.52 109.95 -40.39
N HIS A 14 -51.22 109.66 -40.40
CA HIS A 14 -50.42 109.54 -41.63
C HIS A 14 -50.26 108.07 -42.01
N GLN A 15 -50.47 107.75 -43.29
CA GLN A 15 -50.16 106.40 -43.79
C GLN A 15 -48.66 106.25 -43.95
N ALA A 16 -48.06 105.35 -43.17
CA ALA A 16 -46.66 104.97 -43.36
C ALA A 16 -46.53 104.10 -44.64
N PRO A 17 -45.42 104.24 -45.39
CA PRO A 17 -45.17 103.36 -46.52
C PRO A 17 -45.02 101.90 -46.05
N PRO A 18 -45.39 100.92 -46.90
CA PRO A 18 -45.28 99.50 -46.55
C PRO A 18 -43.84 99.13 -46.21
N ARG A 19 -43.66 98.36 -45.13
CA ARG A 19 -42.33 97.89 -44.71
C ARG A 19 -41.72 97.01 -45.80
N ALA A 20 -40.45 97.25 -46.11
CA ALA A 20 -39.70 96.41 -47.05
C ALA A 20 -39.61 94.97 -46.53
N ALA A 21 -39.79 94.00 -47.43
CA ALA A 21 -39.67 92.58 -47.10
C ALA A 21 -38.20 92.23 -46.75
N PRO A 22 -37.94 91.30 -45.81
CA PRO A 22 -36.59 90.87 -45.48
C PRO A 22 -35.92 90.18 -46.67
N ILE A 23 -34.70 90.58 -47.01
CA ILE A 23 -33.91 89.93 -48.06
C ILE A 23 -33.34 88.61 -47.49
N ARG A 24 -33.68 87.47 -48.12
CA ARG A 24 -33.12 86.15 -47.78
C ARG A 24 -32.47 85.53 -49.02
N PRO A 25 -31.24 85.00 -48.92
CA PRO A 25 -30.60 84.31 -50.03
C PRO A 25 -31.38 83.04 -50.42
N ALA A 26 -31.42 82.73 -51.72
CA ALA A 26 -32.08 81.54 -52.22
C ALA A 26 -31.38 80.27 -51.70
N SER A 27 -32.16 79.29 -51.22
CA SER A 27 -31.60 78.02 -50.77
C SER A 27 -31.03 77.23 -51.94
N GLN A 28 -29.71 77.08 -52.01
CA GLN A 28 -29.07 76.25 -53.02
C GLN A 28 -28.90 74.81 -52.49
N ARG A 29 -29.61 73.85 -53.10
CA ARG A 29 -29.38 72.43 -52.86
C ARG A 29 -28.17 71.99 -53.67
N ARG A 30 -27.12 71.50 -53.01
CA ARG A 30 -25.99 70.87 -53.71
C ARG A 30 -26.33 69.44 -54.04
N GLU A 31 -26.27 69.10 -55.33
CA GLU A 31 -26.34 67.71 -55.77
C GLU A 31 -25.02 67.02 -55.42
N LYS A 32 -25.11 65.87 -54.74
CA LYS A 32 -23.96 65.03 -54.41
C LYS A 32 -23.88 63.93 -55.46
N GLY A 33 -22.76 63.83 -56.18
CA GLY A 33 -22.51 62.74 -57.12
C GLY A 33 -22.38 61.38 -56.41
N PRO A 34 -22.39 60.27 -57.17
CA PRO A 34 -22.24 58.93 -56.60
C PRO A 34 -20.88 58.75 -55.93
N PHE A 35 -20.84 58.02 -54.80
CA PHE A 35 -19.60 57.67 -54.10
C PHE A 35 -18.97 56.42 -54.73
N GLN A 36 -17.68 56.47 -55.07
CA GLN A 36 -16.99 55.41 -55.80
C GLN A 36 -16.71 54.14 -54.95
N GLY A 37 -16.65 54.25 -53.62
CA GLY A 37 -16.69 53.10 -52.70
C GLY A 37 -15.49 52.14 -52.67
N ARG A 38 -14.47 52.32 -53.53
CA ARG A 38 -13.30 51.42 -53.58
C ARG A 38 -12.18 51.91 -52.65
N SER A 39 -11.64 51.02 -51.84
CA SER A 39 -10.46 51.28 -51.01
C SER A 39 -9.20 50.80 -51.71
N ALA A 40 -8.05 51.44 -51.43
CA ALA A 40 -6.75 50.99 -51.94
C ALA A 40 -6.49 49.51 -51.64
N THR A 41 -6.88 49.03 -50.45
CA THR A 41 -6.76 47.62 -50.08
C THR A 41 -7.51 46.67 -51.03
N GLN A 42 -8.70 47.04 -51.51
CA GLN A 42 -9.42 46.20 -52.47
C GLN A 42 -8.79 46.19 -53.86
N GLU A 43 -8.10 47.27 -54.24
CA GLU A 43 -7.44 47.37 -55.55
C GLU A 43 -6.06 46.68 -55.54
N ASP A 44 -5.32 46.82 -54.44
CA ASP A 44 -3.94 46.33 -54.30
C ASP A 44 -3.85 44.81 -54.01
N PHE A 45 -4.90 44.24 -53.41
CA PHE A 45 -4.91 42.83 -52.97
C PHE A 45 -6.07 42.03 -53.59
N PRO A 46 -6.04 41.77 -54.92
CA PRO A 46 -7.00 40.87 -55.53
C PRO A 46 -6.81 39.43 -55.02
N GLU A 47 -7.86 38.62 -55.10
CA GLU A 47 -7.78 37.19 -54.86
C GLU A 47 -6.90 36.55 -55.95
N TRP A 48 -5.62 36.33 -55.63
CA TRP A 48 -4.73 35.60 -56.50
C TRP A 48 -5.13 34.13 -56.51
N GLU A 49 -5.51 33.60 -57.67
CA GLU A 49 -5.74 32.19 -57.82
C GLU A 49 -4.45 31.44 -57.44
N ALA A 50 -4.52 30.61 -56.41
CA ALA A 50 -3.36 29.90 -55.91
C ALA A 50 -2.80 29.06 -57.06
N TYR A 51 -1.68 29.51 -57.65
CA TYR A 51 -0.97 28.78 -58.68
C TYR A 51 -0.57 27.43 -58.08
N ARG A 52 -1.40 26.41 -58.31
CA ARG A 52 -1.05 25.03 -58.01
C ARG A 52 0.05 24.69 -59.01
N PRO A 53 1.31 24.49 -58.59
CA PRO A 53 2.28 23.90 -59.50
C PRO A 53 1.68 22.57 -59.97
N ARG A 54 1.77 22.27 -61.29
CA ARG A 54 1.42 20.95 -61.82
C ARG A 54 1.95 19.90 -60.84
N ALA A 55 1.09 18.96 -60.46
CA ALA A 55 1.37 17.97 -59.43
C ALA A 55 2.83 17.50 -59.52
N PRO A 56 3.61 17.54 -58.42
CA PRO A 56 5.00 17.13 -58.48
C PRO A 56 5.06 15.73 -59.07
N VAL A 57 5.87 15.54 -60.11
CA VAL A 57 6.18 14.22 -60.67
C VAL A 57 6.90 13.47 -59.57
N LYS A 58 6.14 12.73 -58.76
CA LYS A 58 6.70 11.91 -57.69
C LYS A 58 7.59 10.86 -58.37
N PRO A 59 8.90 10.80 -58.08
CA PRO A 59 9.69 9.69 -58.54
C PRO A 59 9.04 8.41 -57.99
N GLN A 60 8.73 7.48 -58.90
CA GLN A 60 8.21 6.17 -58.52
C GLN A 60 9.19 5.56 -57.52
N GLN A 61 8.71 5.24 -56.31
CA GLN A 61 9.52 4.63 -55.27
C GLN A 61 9.96 3.24 -55.73
N GLN A 62 11.06 3.18 -56.46
CA GLN A 62 11.78 1.95 -56.80
C GLN A 62 12.66 1.58 -55.62
N MET A 63 12.05 1.29 -54.46
CA MET A 63 12.71 0.39 -53.53
C MET A 63 12.21 -1.01 -53.87
N PRO A 64 13.07 -1.92 -54.35
CA PRO A 64 12.77 -3.34 -54.25
C PRO A 64 12.43 -3.59 -52.78
N VAL A 65 11.37 -4.36 -52.51
CA VAL A 65 11.08 -4.85 -51.16
C VAL A 65 12.28 -5.67 -50.73
N LEU A 66 13.24 -5.02 -50.06
CA LEU A 66 14.45 -5.64 -49.57
C LEU A 66 14.06 -6.40 -48.30
N SER A 67 14.32 -7.70 -48.36
CA SER A 67 14.06 -8.73 -47.36
C SER A 67 12.64 -9.30 -47.33
N SER A 68 12.49 -10.46 -47.99
CA SER A 68 11.43 -11.45 -47.76
C SER A 68 11.67 -12.28 -46.48
N GLY A 69 12.40 -11.72 -45.51
CA GLY A 69 12.68 -12.35 -44.22
C GLY A 69 11.97 -11.60 -43.10
N THR A 70 11.17 -12.33 -42.31
CA THR A 70 10.60 -11.80 -41.07
C THR A 70 11.71 -11.50 -40.07
N PHE A 71 11.56 -10.41 -39.32
CA PHE A 71 12.44 -10.13 -38.18
C PHE A 71 11.95 -10.94 -36.98
N ASP A 72 12.80 -11.83 -36.46
CA ASP A 72 12.43 -12.73 -35.36
C ASP A 72 12.18 -12.01 -34.02
N GLY A 73 12.65 -10.76 -33.87
CA GLY A 73 12.33 -9.93 -32.71
C GLY A 73 12.97 -10.38 -31.38
N VAL A 74 13.75 -11.46 -31.38
CA VAL A 74 14.37 -12.00 -30.17
C VAL A 74 15.60 -11.17 -29.83
N SER A 75 15.54 -10.48 -28.68
CA SER A 75 16.69 -9.76 -28.15
C SER A 75 17.64 -10.71 -27.42
N THR A 76 18.91 -10.29 -27.27
CA THR A 76 19.90 -11.03 -26.48
C THR A 76 19.45 -11.28 -25.05
N PHE A 77 18.68 -10.36 -24.46
CA PHE A 77 18.12 -10.57 -23.13
C PHE A 77 17.15 -11.76 -23.10
N GLN A 78 16.25 -11.83 -24.07
CA GLN A 78 15.27 -12.92 -24.19
C GLN A 78 15.93 -14.27 -24.48
N SER A 79 17.04 -14.28 -25.22
CA SER A 79 17.76 -15.52 -25.53
C SER A 79 18.67 -16.00 -24.40
N HIS A 80 19.23 -15.09 -23.59
CA HIS A 80 20.26 -15.44 -22.60
C HIS A 80 19.77 -15.50 -21.15
N TYR A 81 18.66 -14.84 -20.80
CA TYR A 81 18.14 -14.80 -19.43
C TYR A 81 16.88 -15.66 -19.31
N VAL A 82 17.04 -16.97 -19.43
CA VAL A 82 15.98 -17.96 -19.23
C VAL A 82 16.05 -18.57 -17.83
N PRO A 83 14.91 -19.02 -17.27
CA PRO A 83 14.90 -19.75 -16.00
C PRO A 83 15.79 -20.99 -16.09
N HIS A 84 16.77 -21.10 -15.19
CA HIS A 84 17.59 -22.30 -15.05
C HIS A 84 17.03 -23.21 -13.97
N GLU A 85 17.14 -24.52 -14.19
CA GLU A 85 16.80 -25.50 -13.16
C GLU A 85 17.74 -25.33 -11.96
N LEU A 86 17.15 -25.18 -10.77
CA LEU A 86 17.90 -25.09 -9.53
C LEU A 86 18.28 -26.50 -9.08
N VAL A 87 19.57 -26.83 -9.14
CA VAL A 87 20.09 -28.09 -8.60
C VAL A 87 20.23 -27.96 -7.09
N PRO A 88 19.49 -28.74 -6.27
CA PRO A 88 19.61 -28.69 -4.82
C PRO A 88 21.03 -29.09 -4.40
N THR A 89 21.70 -28.25 -3.61
CA THR A 89 23.03 -28.56 -3.08
C THR A 89 22.90 -29.30 -1.75
N ALA A 90 23.72 -30.33 -1.55
CA ALA A 90 23.82 -30.99 -0.27
C ALA A 90 24.50 -30.05 0.74
N SER A 91 23.85 -29.82 1.88
CA SER A 91 24.43 -29.05 2.98
C SER A 91 25.42 -29.92 3.75
N CYS A 92 26.69 -29.52 3.80
CA CYS A 92 27.70 -30.15 4.65
C CYS A 92 27.62 -29.72 6.14
N LYS A 93 26.57 -28.99 6.52
CA LYS A 93 26.38 -28.56 7.91
C LYS A 93 26.02 -29.76 8.79
N PRO A 94 26.55 -29.83 10.03
CA PRO A 94 26.21 -30.90 10.96
C PRO A 94 24.71 -30.86 11.28
N VAL A 95 24.12 -32.05 11.43
CA VAL A 95 22.72 -32.20 11.84
C VAL A 95 22.57 -31.61 13.24
N GLN A 96 21.66 -30.66 13.41
CA GLN A 96 21.29 -30.13 14.72
C GLN A 96 20.41 -31.16 15.44
N ALA A 97 21.04 -32.10 16.13
CA ALA A 97 20.35 -33.06 16.98
C ALA A 97 20.16 -32.46 18.39
N PRO A 98 19.00 -32.65 19.03
CA PRO A 98 18.82 -32.35 20.45
C PRO A 98 19.82 -33.15 21.29
N VAL A 99 20.56 -32.48 22.17
CA VAL A 99 21.48 -33.15 23.09
C VAL A 99 20.67 -33.64 24.29
N HIS A 100 20.53 -34.96 24.42
CA HIS A 100 19.91 -35.58 25.59
C HIS A 100 21.00 -36.02 26.58
N SER A 101 20.88 -35.60 27.84
CA SER A 101 21.72 -36.13 28.92
C SER A 101 21.25 -37.53 29.29
N SER A 102 22.16 -38.50 29.33
CA SER A 102 21.88 -39.87 29.79
C SER A 102 21.84 -40.02 31.31
N SER A 103 22.20 -38.95 32.05
CA SER A 103 22.20 -38.98 33.51
C SER A 103 20.78 -38.93 34.04
N PRO A 104 20.42 -39.76 35.04
CA PRO A 104 19.15 -39.61 35.74
C PRO A 104 19.08 -38.25 36.44
N PHE A 105 17.86 -37.73 36.59
CA PHE A 105 17.59 -36.55 37.37
C PHE A 105 17.77 -36.87 38.86
N GLN A 106 18.55 -36.05 39.56
CA GLN A 106 18.77 -36.22 41.00
C GLN A 106 17.62 -35.54 41.76
N ASP A 107 16.57 -36.32 42.05
CA ASP A 107 15.35 -35.83 42.73
C ASP A 107 15.43 -35.87 44.27
N GLU A 108 16.60 -36.23 44.81
CA GLU A 108 16.81 -36.34 46.25
C GLU A 108 16.90 -34.95 46.90
N THR A 109 15.96 -34.67 47.81
CA THR A 109 15.94 -33.45 48.60
C THR A 109 16.36 -33.74 50.05
N SER A 110 16.94 -32.75 50.72
CA SER A 110 17.30 -32.86 52.15
C SER A 110 16.09 -33.19 53.02
N TYR A 111 14.91 -32.66 52.68
CA TYR A 111 13.67 -32.95 53.39
C TYR A 111 13.28 -34.44 53.34
N SER A 112 13.35 -35.05 52.15
CA SER A 112 13.05 -36.48 51.96
C SER A 112 13.95 -37.37 52.82
N THR A 113 15.22 -37.01 52.94
CA THR A 113 16.21 -37.80 53.70
C THR A 113 16.14 -37.57 55.21
N GLU A 114 15.91 -36.33 55.64
CA GLU A 114 15.91 -35.95 57.06
C GLU A 114 14.58 -36.32 57.76
N PHE A 115 13.45 -36.13 57.08
CA PHE A 115 12.10 -36.25 57.65
C PHE A 115 11.40 -37.59 57.36
N ALA A 116 12.15 -38.70 57.44
CA ALA A 116 11.60 -40.06 57.34
C ALA A 116 11.07 -40.58 58.70
N PRO A 117 10.02 -41.44 58.72
CA PRO A 117 9.49 -42.04 59.95
C PRO A 117 10.58 -42.72 60.78
N LYS A 118 10.76 -42.27 62.03
CA LYS A 118 11.71 -42.87 62.97
C LYS A 118 11.03 -43.97 63.78
N LYS A 119 11.80 -44.99 64.19
CA LYS A 119 11.29 -46.01 65.11
C LYS A 119 10.96 -45.35 66.45
N GLN A 120 9.72 -45.50 66.89
CA GLN A 120 9.31 -45.07 68.21
C GLN A 120 9.70 -46.15 69.22
N GLU A 121 10.63 -45.82 70.12
CA GLU A 121 11.00 -46.71 71.21
C GLU A 121 9.88 -46.74 72.26
N VAL A 122 9.55 -47.94 72.74
CA VAL A 122 8.53 -48.13 73.78
C VAL A 122 9.13 -47.76 75.14
N CYS A 123 8.46 -46.86 75.86
CA CYS A 123 8.89 -46.44 77.19
C CYS A 123 9.10 -47.65 78.11
N PRO A 124 10.28 -47.82 78.76
CA PRO A 124 10.56 -48.96 79.63
C PRO A 124 9.58 -49.12 80.82
N ALA A 125 8.96 -48.02 81.26
CA ALA A 125 7.93 -48.04 82.30
C ALA A 125 6.59 -48.66 81.83
N SER A 126 6.41 -48.89 80.53
CA SER A 126 5.21 -49.52 79.97
C SER A 126 5.23 -51.05 80.08
N TYR A 127 6.34 -51.67 80.49
CA TYR A 127 6.41 -53.12 80.62
C TYR A 127 5.73 -53.57 81.93
N PRO A 128 4.76 -54.51 81.86
CA PRO A 128 4.02 -54.97 83.04
C PRO A 128 4.85 -55.86 83.99
N SER A 129 6.08 -56.25 83.65
CA SER A 129 6.98 -56.98 84.56
C SER A 129 8.47 -56.76 84.20
N PRO A 130 9.36 -56.57 85.19
CA PRO A 130 10.80 -56.37 84.96
C PRO A 130 11.48 -57.70 84.55
N ARG A 131 12.17 -57.68 83.42
CA ARG A 131 12.81 -58.87 82.85
C ARG A 131 14.12 -59.18 83.59
N GLY A 132 14.11 -60.24 84.41
CA GLY A 132 15.33 -60.86 84.92
C GLY A 132 15.07 -61.90 86.01
N THR A 133 15.14 -63.19 85.64
CA THR A 133 15.72 -64.32 86.43
C THR A 133 15.14 -65.65 85.94
N SER A 134 15.91 -66.40 85.15
CA SER A 134 15.73 -67.86 85.08
C SER A 134 17.10 -68.51 84.85
N SER A 135 17.73 -68.94 85.94
CA SER A 135 18.90 -69.82 85.97
C SER A 135 18.42 -71.25 86.18
N LYS A 136 18.76 -72.19 85.27
CA LYS A 136 18.85 -73.62 85.60
C LYS A 136 20.00 -74.28 84.83
N LEU A 137 20.87 -74.95 85.61
CA LEU A 137 22.02 -75.77 85.23
C LEU A 137 21.60 -77.11 84.57
N PRO A 138 22.54 -77.83 83.90
CA PRO A 138 22.26 -79.03 83.10
C PRO A 138 22.49 -80.35 83.85
N THR A 139 21.79 -81.41 83.45
CA THR A 139 22.08 -82.82 83.79
C THR A 139 22.40 -83.63 82.51
N PRO A 140 23.38 -84.55 82.52
CA PRO A 140 23.79 -85.32 81.35
C PRO A 140 23.30 -86.78 81.40
N GLY A 141 23.17 -87.42 80.23
CA GLY A 141 23.19 -88.89 80.14
C GLY A 141 22.57 -89.53 78.89
N ALA A 142 23.45 -89.89 77.95
CA ALA A 142 23.38 -90.98 76.97
C ALA A 142 22.43 -90.89 75.75
N THR A 143 22.65 -91.56 74.61
CA THR A 143 23.82 -91.97 73.80
C THR A 143 23.24 -92.44 72.45
N SER A 144 23.76 -91.91 71.34
CA SER A 144 23.88 -92.49 69.99
C SER A 144 22.69 -92.79 69.06
N SER A 145 23.00 -92.53 67.78
CA SER A 145 22.44 -93.05 66.51
C SER A 145 21.13 -92.42 66.03
N SER A 146 21.11 -91.54 65.02
CA SER A 146 21.57 -91.58 63.60
C SER A 146 20.46 -91.99 62.63
N ALA A 147 20.37 -91.21 61.54
CA ALA A 147 19.43 -91.23 60.41
C ALA A 147 18.03 -90.67 60.75
N ARG A 148 17.43 -89.78 59.95
CA ARG A 148 17.36 -89.83 58.49
C ARG A 148 16.84 -88.48 57.93
N SER A 149 17.20 -88.24 56.67
CA SER A 149 16.41 -87.51 55.66
C SER A 149 16.39 -85.97 55.70
N ARG A 150 17.11 -85.38 54.73
CA ARG A 150 16.77 -84.08 54.13
C ARG A 150 15.40 -84.17 53.45
N PRO A 151 14.67 -83.04 53.39
CA PRO A 151 14.14 -82.66 52.10
C PRO A 151 14.39 -81.19 51.75
N SER A 152 14.52 -80.99 50.45
CA SER A 152 14.62 -79.76 49.69
C SER A 152 13.31 -78.97 49.65
N SER A 153 13.39 -77.64 49.66
CA SER A 153 12.40 -76.74 49.04
C SER A 153 13.10 -75.40 48.77
N SER A 154 13.63 -75.20 47.57
CA SER A 154 12.96 -74.60 46.41
C SER A 154 12.67 -73.11 46.60
N SER A 155 13.58 -72.31 46.02
CA SER A 155 13.42 -70.90 45.72
C SER A 155 12.21 -70.66 44.81
N ARG A 156 11.41 -69.64 45.13
CA ARG A 156 10.56 -68.95 44.15
C ARG A 156 10.74 -67.45 44.33
N GLN A 157 11.42 -66.83 43.38
CA GLN A 157 11.17 -65.44 43.01
C GLN A 157 9.88 -65.40 42.20
N ALA A 158 9.09 -64.34 42.37
CA ALA A 158 8.04 -63.97 41.44
C ALA A 158 8.14 -62.45 41.22
N SER A 159 7.96 -62.10 39.96
CA SER A 159 8.06 -60.79 39.31
C SER A 159 7.11 -59.73 39.85
#